data_AF-U4LGU5-F1
#
_entry.id   AF-U4LGU5-F1
#
_cell.length_a   1.000
_cell.length_b   1.000
_cell.length_c   1.000
_cell.angle_alpha   90.00
_cell.angle_beta   90.00
_cell.angle_gamma   90.00
#
_symmetry.space_group_name_H-M   'P 1'
#
loop_
_entity.id
_entity.type
_entity.pdbx_description
1 polymer ?
#
loop_
_entity_poly.entity_id
_entity_poly.type
_entity_poly.pdbx_seq_one_letter_code
_entity_poly.pdbx_strand_id
1 'polypeptide(L)'
;MPAFNQGARIIQMLQQLLDGQQQLRIQVGQLQNQVGDLQNHQQRMPMMLYRASVSDLAPLRYPAGIPIDNVPATRRELTNFTGPQLQVAAGVLGLPALPDNALVDQRMAQIAKYLGIPY
;
A
#
# COMPACT_ATOMS: atom_id res chain seq x y z
N MET A 1 9.10 13.71 57.14
CA MET A 1 9.56 12.73 56.13
C MET A 1 9.14 13.18 54.72
N PRO A 2 9.97 13.95 53.99
CA PRO A 2 9.62 14.48 52.65
C PRO A 2 10.30 13.73 51.47
N ALA A 3 11.31 12.90 51.72
CA ALA A 3 12.15 12.29 50.67
C ALA A 3 11.41 11.26 49.78
N PHE A 4 10.40 10.57 50.33
CA PHE A 4 9.63 9.54 49.58
C PHE A 4 8.75 10.12 48.46
N ASN A 5 8.34 11.40 48.55
CA ASN A 5 7.52 12.04 47.52
C ASN A 5 8.30 12.46 46.26
N GLN A 6 9.63 12.62 46.36
CA GLN A 6 10.47 12.99 45.22
C GLN A 6 10.74 11.81 44.30
N GLY A 7 10.94 10.60 44.86
CA GLY A 7 11.14 9.38 44.08
C GLY A 7 9.94 9.02 43.20
N ALA A 8 8.72 9.12 43.75
CA ALA A 8 7.49 8.85 42.99
C ALA A 8 7.29 9.83 41.81
N ARG A 9 7.65 11.10 41.99
CA ARG A 9 7.62 12.12 40.92
C ARG A 9 8.62 11.83 39.79
N ILE A 10 9.83 11.38 40.14
CA ILE A 10 10.86 11.03 39.16
C ILE A 10 10.43 9.81 38.34
N ILE A 11 9.82 8.80 38.98
CA ILE A 11 9.31 7.61 38.28
C ILE A 11 8.18 7.98 37.32
N GLN A 12 7.24 8.84 37.72
CA GLN A 12 6.17 9.32 36.82
C GLN A 12 6.71 10.07 35.60
N MET A 13 7.71 10.94 35.79
CA MET A 13 8.34 11.65 34.67
C MET A 13 9.09 10.68 33.73
N LEU A 14 9.75 9.66 34.27
CA LEU A 14 10.40 8.61 33.48
C LEU A 14 9.38 7.79 32.67
N GLN A 15 8.24 7.46 33.27
CA GLN A 15 7.15 6.74 32.59
C GLN A 15 6.61 7.56 31.41
N GLN A 16 6.29 8.84 31.64
CA GLN A 16 5.81 9.75 30.59
C GLN A 16 6.83 9.94 29.46
N LEU A 17 8.12 10.00 29.78
CA LEU A 17 9.18 10.10 28.77
C LEU A 17 9.23 8.83 27.90
N LEU A 18 9.12 7.65 28.51
CA LEU A 18 9.11 6.38 27.79
C LEU A 18 7.88 6.24 26.88
N ASP A 19 6.71 6.61 27.38
CA ASP A 19 5.47 6.61 26.60
C ASP A 19 5.56 7.59 25.43
N GLY A 20 6.11 8.79 25.67
CA GLY A 20 6.37 9.79 24.63
C GLY A 20 7.35 9.29 23.57
N GLN A 21 8.43 8.61 23.97
CA GLN A 21 9.36 8.00 23.02
C GLN A 21 8.71 6.89 22.19
N GLN A 22 7.85 6.07 22.79
CA GLN A 22 7.15 5.02 22.07
C GLN A 22 6.18 5.60 21.03
N GLN A 23 5.42 6.63 21.40
CA GLN A 23 4.53 7.32 20.46
C GLN A 23 5.29 7.97 19.30
N LEU A 24 6.44 8.62 19.58
CA LEU A 24 7.29 9.19 18.53
C LEU A 24 7.79 8.12 17.56
N ARG A 25 8.20 6.94 18.05
CA ARG A 25 8.62 5.84 17.18
C ARG A 25 7.50 5.36 16.26
N ILE A 26 6.27 5.26 16.79
CA ILE A 26 5.10 4.89 15.99
C ILE A 26 4.85 5.94 14.89
N GLN A 27 4.87 7.23 15.25
CA GLN A 27 4.66 8.32 14.29
C GLN A 27 5.74 8.36 13.21
N VAL A 28 7.01 8.18 13.58
CA VAL A 28 8.13 8.11 12.62
C VAL A 28 7.95 6.92 11.68
N GLY A 29 7.55 5.75 12.19
CA GLY A 29 7.25 4.59 11.34
C GLY A 29 6.12 4.85 10.34
N GLN A 30 5.05 5.52 10.78
CA GLN A 30 3.95 5.91 9.90
C GLN A 30 4.39 6.91 8.83
N LEU A 31 5.19 7.91 9.18
CA LEU A 31 5.74 8.87 8.22
C LEU A 31 6.65 8.20 7.19
N GLN A 32 7.50 7.26 7.62
CA GLN A 32 8.36 6.52 6.69
C GLN A 32 7.53 5.72 5.67
N ASN A 33 6.46 5.05 6.11
CA ASN A 33 5.54 4.35 5.21
C ASN A 33 4.86 5.32 4.23
N GLN A 34 4.37 6.46 4.70
CA GLN A 34 3.75 7.48 3.84
C GLN A 34 4.72 8.04 2.80
N VAL A 35 5.98 8.27 3.18
CA VAL A 35 7.02 8.73 2.25
C VAL A 35 7.30 7.66 1.19
N GLY A 36 7.37 6.39 1.58
CA GLY A 36 7.51 5.27 0.64
C GLY A 36 6.35 5.18 -0.35
N ASP A 37 5.12 5.36 0.12
CA ASP A 37 3.93 5.36 -0.73
C ASP A 37 3.92 6.54 -1.72
N LEU A 38 4.31 7.74 -1.26
CA LEU A 38 4.42 8.93 -2.11
C LEU A 38 5.49 8.76 -3.20
N GLN A 39 6.64 8.21 -2.86
CA GLN A 39 7.71 7.94 -3.84
C GLN A 39 7.25 6.93 -4.89
N ASN A 40 6.61 5.83 -4.46
CA ASN A 40 6.03 4.85 -5.37
C ASN A 40 4.96 5.48 -6.28
N HIS A 41 4.14 6.39 -5.74
CA HIS A 41 3.11 7.07 -6.52
C HIS A 41 3.72 8.02 -7.56
N GLN A 42 4.73 8.82 -7.19
CA GLN A 42 5.41 9.73 -8.12
C GLN A 42 6.09 8.97 -9.27
N GLN A 43 6.76 7.85 -8.97
CA GLN A 43 7.38 7.03 -10.01
C GLN A 43 6.36 6.42 -10.98
N ARG A 44 5.13 6.17 -10.53
CA ARG A 44 4.07 5.57 -11.34
C ARG A 44 3.21 6.58 -12.08
N MET A 45 3.24 7.86 -11.70
CA MET A 45 2.39 8.90 -12.30
C MET A 45 2.51 8.99 -13.83
N PRO A 46 3.71 9.03 -14.46
CA PRO A 46 3.80 9.09 -15.92
C PRO A 46 3.12 7.88 -16.60
N MET A 47 3.25 6.72 -15.96
CA MET A 47 2.65 5.47 -16.43
C MET A 47 1.13 5.48 -16.27
N MET A 48 0.60 6.02 -15.17
CA MET A 48 -0.85 6.20 -14.96
C MET A 48 -1.43 7.18 -15.98
N LEU A 49 -0.76 8.29 -16.26
CA LEU A 49 -1.18 9.29 -17.26
C LEU A 49 -1.19 8.71 -18.67
N TYR A 50 -0.13 7.98 -19.05
CA TYR A 50 -0.10 7.25 -20.31
C TYR A 50 -1.29 6.29 -20.39
N ARG A 51 -1.52 5.49 -19.34
CA ARG A 51 -2.63 4.52 -19.31
C ARG A 51 -3.98 5.21 -19.44
N ALA A 52 -4.23 6.32 -18.75
CA ALA A 52 -5.47 7.09 -18.86
C ALA A 52 -5.79 7.53 -20.31
N SER A 53 -4.76 7.76 -21.12
CA SER A 53 -4.89 8.20 -22.51
C SER A 53 -5.02 7.09 -23.56
N VAL A 54 -4.82 5.82 -23.19
CA VAL A 54 -4.84 4.71 -24.16
C VAL A 54 -6.15 3.90 -24.11
N SER A 55 -6.45 3.25 -25.23
CA SER A 55 -7.60 2.33 -25.39
C SER A 55 -7.54 1.14 -24.44
N ASP A 56 -8.68 0.52 -24.15
CA ASP A 56 -8.79 -0.67 -23.28
C ASP A 56 -8.07 -1.91 -23.80
N LEU A 57 -7.79 -1.93 -25.10
CA LEU A 57 -7.02 -2.99 -25.77
C LEU A 57 -5.52 -2.68 -25.85
N ALA A 58 -5.09 -1.49 -25.43
CA ALA A 58 -3.69 -1.14 -25.45
C ALA A 58 -2.91 -1.97 -24.42
N PRO A 59 -1.68 -2.42 -24.75
CA PRO A 59 -0.85 -3.16 -23.81
C PRO A 59 -0.54 -2.35 -22.55
N LEU A 60 -0.73 -2.95 -21.38
CA LEU A 60 -0.32 -2.41 -20.09
C LEU A 60 1.19 -2.56 -19.91
N ARG A 61 1.85 -1.49 -19.45
CA ARG A 61 3.30 -1.47 -19.22
C ARG A 61 3.61 -1.62 -17.76
N TYR A 62 4.36 -2.63 -17.33
CA TYR A 62 4.68 -2.82 -15.91
C TYR A 62 6.05 -2.23 -15.53
N PRO A 63 6.27 -1.84 -14.26
CA PRO A 63 7.60 -1.62 -13.73
C PRO A 63 8.55 -2.79 -14.01
N ALA A 64 9.85 -2.51 -14.11
CA ALA A 64 10.86 -3.54 -14.33
C ALA A 64 10.87 -4.57 -13.18
N GLY A 65 11.05 -5.84 -13.53
CA GLY A 65 11.11 -6.94 -12.55
C GLY A 65 9.78 -7.61 -12.24
N ILE A 66 8.66 -7.13 -12.80
CA ILE A 66 7.35 -7.79 -12.67
C ILE A 66 7.19 -8.85 -13.78
N PRO A 67 6.98 -10.14 -13.43
CA PRO A 67 6.63 -11.18 -14.39
C PRO A 67 5.31 -10.85 -15.10
N ILE A 68 5.32 -10.84 -16.43
CA ILE A 68 4.16 -10.46 -17.23
C ILE A 68 3.12 -11.58 -17.40
N ASP A 69 3.50 -12.84 -17.17
CA ASP A 69 2.64 -14.01 -17.46
C ASP A 69 1.41 -14.09 -16.55
N ASN A 70 1.46 -13.44 -15.39
CA ASN A 70 0.45 -13.57 -14.33
C ASN A 70 -0.25 -12.23 -14.02
N VAL A 71 -0.12 -11.25 -14.90
CA VAL A 71 -0.76 -9.93 -14.80
C VAL A 71 -1.50 -9.65 -16.11
N PRO A 72 -2.59 -8.86 -16.08
CA PRO A 72 -3.38 -8.63 -17.29
C PRO A 72 -2.56 -7.89 -18.35
N ALA A 73 -2.50 -8.38 -19.58
CA ALA A 73 -1.81 -7.67 -20.65
C ALA A 73 -2.57 -6.41 -21.09
N THR A 74 -3.90 -6.36 -20.89
CA THR A 74 -4.76 -5.23 -21.28
C THR A 74 -5.80 -4.90 -20.21
N ARG A 75 -6.44 -3.72 -20.28
CA ARG A 75 -7.52 -3.34 -19.34
C ARG A 75 -8.72 -4.28 -19.45
N ARG A 76 -9.10 -4.65 -20.67
CA ARG A 76 -10.20 -5.58 -20.93
C ARG A 76 -9.92 -6.98 -20.38
N GLU A 77 -8.65 -7.37 -20.32
CA GLU A 77 -8.30 -8.67 -19.75
C GLU A 77 -8.49 -8.71 -18.24
N LEU A 78 -8.22 -7.60 -17.54
CA LEU A 78 -8.46 -7.50 -16.11
C LEU A 78 -9.92 -7.78 -15.75
N THR A 79 -10.88 -7.31 -16.56
CA THR A 79 -12.32 -7.58 -16.32
C THR A 79 -12.72 -9.03 -16.53
N ASN A 80 -11.86 -9.82 -17.20
CA ASN A 80 -12.10 -11.24 -17.45
C ASN A 80 -11.37 -12.15 -16.44
N PHE A 81 -10.57 -11.58 -15.53
CA PHE A 81 -9.85 -12.37 -14.53
C PHE A 81 -10.81 -12.98 -13.50
N THR A 82 -10.59 -14.25 -13.19
CA THR A 82 -11.25 -14.95 -12.10
C THR A 82 -10.66 -14.54 -10.74
N GLY A 83 -11.38 -14.80 -9.65
CA GLY A 83 -10.89 -14.53 -8.29
C GLY A 83 -9.48 -15.07 -8.00
N PRO A 84 -9.16 -16.34 -8.33
CA PRO A 84 -7.80 -16.86 -8.19
C PRO A 84 -6.75 -16.12 -9.01
N GLN A 85 -7.06 -15.77 -10.27
CA GLN A 85 -6.15 -15.01 -11.13
C GLN A 85 -5.87 -13.61 -10.59
N LEU A 86 -6.91 -12.93 -10.06
CA LEU A 86 -6.74 -11.64 -9.40
C LEU A 86 -5.85 -11.75 -8.16
N GLN A 87 -5.91 -12.85 -7.40
CA GLN A 87 -5.04 -13.04 -6.25
C GLN A 87 -3.59 -13.30 -6.63
N VAL A 88 -3.35 -14.10 -7.68
CA VAL A 88 -1.99 -14.29 -8.21
C VAL A 88 -1.44 -12.96 -8.73
N ALA A 89 -2.22 -12.22 -9.51
CA ALA A 89 -1.83 -10.91 -10.02
C ALA A 89 -1.52 -9.92 -8.89
N ALA A 90 -2.34 -9.89 -7.84
CA ALA A 90 -2.10 -9.05 -6.66
C ALA A 90 -0.80 -9.42 -5.93
N GLY A 91 -0.51 -10.72 -5.78
CA GLY A 91 0.74 -11.19 -5.21
C GLY A 91 1.96 -10.77 -6.04
N VAL A 92 1.88 -10.91 -7.36
CA VAL A 92 2.93 -10.51 -8.31
C VAL A 92 3.17 -9.00 -8.28
N LEU A 93 2.11 -8.20 -8.10
CA LEU A 93 2.19 -6.74 -8.00
C LEU A 93 2.60 -6.25 -6.60
N GLY A 94 2.75 -7.15 -5.62
CA GLY A 94 3.07 -6.81 -4.24
C GLY A 94 1.95 -6.01 -3.55
N LEU A 95 0.69 -6.25 -3.91
CA LEU A 95 -0.45 -5.55 -3.32
C LEU A 95 -0.74 -6.06 -1.91
N PRO A 96 -1.21 -5.19 -1.00
CA PRO A 96 -1.61 -5.63 0.32
C PRO A 96 -2.80 -6.59 0.24
N ALA A 97 -2.81 -7.57 1.16
CA ALA A 97 -3.92 -8.49 1.32
C ALA A 97 -5.21 -7.72 1.66
N LEU A 98 -6.33 -8.18 1.09
CA LEU A 98 -7.68 -7.75 1.46
C LEU A 98 -8.23 -8.74 2.48
N PRO A 99 -9.24 -8.35 3.28
CA PRO A 99 -9.90 -9.26 4.22
C PRO A 99 -10.46 -10.50 3.51
N ASP A 100 -10.61 -11.60 4.24
CA ASP A 100 -10.98 -12.91 3.68
C ASP A 100 -12.35 -12.92 2.98
N ASN A 101 -13.24 -12.01 3.36
CA ASN A 101 -14.57 -11.82 2.76
C ASN A 101 -14.58 -10.78 1.63
N ALA A 102 -13.42 -10.32 1.16
CA ALA A 102 -13.34 -9.34 0.10
C ALA A 102 -13.91 -9.90 -1.21
N LEU A 103 -14.74 -9.08 -1.86
CA LEU A 103 -15.34 -9.42 -3.14
C LEU A 103 -14.30 -9.39 -4.26
N VAL A 104 -14.53 -10.17 -5.31
CA VAL A 104 -13.73 -10.16 -6.54
C VAL A 104 -13.56 -8.73 -7.08
N ASP A 105 -14.65 -7.95 -7.08
CA ASP A 105 -14.66 -6.56 -7.53
C ASP A 105 -13.76 -5.66 -6.68
N GLN A 106 -13.64 -5.90 -5.38
CA GLN A 106 -12.75 -5.12 -4.52
C GLN A 106 -11.27 -5.39 -4.85
N ARG A 107 -10.94 -6.66 -5.13
CA ARG A 107 -9.58 -7.02 -5.56
C ARG A 107 -9.26 -6.45 -6.94
N MET A 108 -10.23 -6.52 -7.85
CA MET A 108 -10.10 -5.95 -9.19
C MET A 108 -9.94 -4.43 -9.14
N ALA A 109 -10.73 -3.73 -8.32
CA ALA A 109 -10.59 -2.29 -8.07
C ALA A 109 -9.20 -1.93 -7.50
N GLN A 110 -8.68 -2.73 -6.57
CA GLN A 110 -7.35 -2.51 -5.99
C GLN A 110 -6.25 -2.63 -7.06
N ILE A 111 -6.32 -3.66 -7.92
CA ILE A 111 -5.40 -3.84 -9.04
C ILE A 111 -5.55 -2.70 -10.05
N ALA A 112 -6.77 -2.35 -10.45
CA ALA A 112 -7.04 -1.26 -11.37
C ALA A 112 -6.49 0.07 -10.85
N LYS A 113 -6.71 0.37 -9.56
CA LYS A 113 -6.17 1.56 -8.89
C LYS A 113 -4.65 1.59 -8.90
N TYR A 114 -4.00 0.47 -8.54
CA TYR A 114 -2.53 0.36 -8.60
C TYR A 114 -2.01 0.60 -10.03
N LEU A 115 -2.76 0.10 -11.01
CA LEU A 115 -2.46 0.22 -12.41
C LEU A 115 -2.89 1.57 -13.03
N GLY A 116 -3.56 2.46 -12.30
CA GLY A 116 -4.09 3.71 -12.86
C GLY A 116 -5.09 3.49 -14.00
N ILE A 117 -5.90 2.44 -13.88
CA ILE A 117 -6.98 2.09 -14.82
C ILE A 117 -8.30 2.52 -14.18
N PRO A 118 -9.20 3.20 -14.90
CA PRO A 118 -10.56 3.43 -14.42
C PRO A 118 -11.30 2.10 -14.32
N TYR A 119 -11.93 1.86 -13.17
CA TYR A 119 -12.68 0.64 -12.85
C TYR A 119 -13.92 1.01 -12.05
#